data_AF-A0A067PF41-F1
#
_entry.id   AF-A0A067PF41-F1
#
_cell.length_a   1.000
_cell.length_b   1.000
_cell.length_c   1.000
_cell.angle_alpha   90.00
_cell.angle_beta   90.00
_cell.angle_gamma   90.00
#
_symmetry.space_group_name_H-M   'P 1'
#
loop_
_entity.id
_entity.type
_entity.pdbx_description
1 polymer ?
#
loop_
_entity_poly.entity_id
_entity_poly.type
_entity_poly.pdbx_seq_one_letter_code
_entity_poly.pdbx_strand_id
1 'polypeptide(L)'
;MFQRSFHSTPRPWTQLLLSRSASTSSNPLPFPAHPDPTPQQIFHLPITASQKDIKKRYYDLVRIYHPDSPISRVVGPEVAHARFQAIGSAYNVLRGKSPQAVGEEPRPQYNDLNTAMWKARQRQRAELNFGMDERWKERLLVGTMLLTIAAFVAQTFATRRQALAEAVKEAKAQPVTSPMVLQGSRHRRDEERLTAPDGDVQ
;
A
#
# COMPACT_ATOMS: atom_id res chain seq x y z
N MET A 1 67.71 -40.85 33.77
CA MET A 1 67.10 -40.31 35.01
C MET A 1 66.36 -39.02 34.63
N PHE A 2 65.13 -38.85 35.13
CA PHE A 2 64.18 -37.73 34.96
C PHE A 2 63.28 -37.68 33.72
N GLN A 3 62.12 -38.34 33.89
CA GLN A 3 60.82 -37.91 33.35
C GLN A 3 60.48 -36.48 33.80
N ARG A 4 59.84 -35.69 32.94
CA ARG A 4 58.97 -34.58 33.37
C ARG A 4 57.70 -34.56 32.52
N SER A 5 56.63 -35.08 33.12
CA SER A 5 55.26 -34.95 32.66
C SER A 5 54.79 -33.50 32.78
N PHE A 6 54.30 -32.92 31.70
CA PHE A 6 53.54 -31.66 31.74
C PHE A 6 52.06 -31.98 31.53
N HIS A 7 51.32 -32.01 32.64
CA HIS A 7 49.87 -32.00 32.63
C HIS A 7 49.40 -30.56 32.40
N SER A 8 48.77 -30.29 31.26
CA SER A 8 48.06 -29.03 31.03
C SER A 8 46.61 -29.20 31.45
N THR A 9 46.22 -28.55 32.54
CA THR A 9 44.82 -28.40 32.95
C THR A 9 44.18 -27.23 32.20
N PRO A 10 42.96 -27.36 31.65
CA PRO A 10 42.22 -26.22 31.12
C PRO A 10 41.67 -25.35 32.25
N ARG A 11 41.96 -24.05 32.20
CA ARG A 11 41.44 -23.03 33.11
C ARG A 11 39.97 -22.70 32.78
N PRO A 12 39.04 -22.69 33.76
CA PRO A 12 37.69 -22.20 33.55
C PRO A 12 37.69 -20.66 33.49
N TRP A 13 37.23 -20.11 32.38
CA TRP A 13 37.00 -18.67 32.22
C TRP A 13 35.59 -18.33 32.72
N THR A 14 35.44 -18.12 34.03
CA THR A 14 34.30 -17.37 34.58
C THR A 14 34.49 -15.89 34.25
N GLN A 15 34.04 -15.47 33.07
CA GLN A 15 33.95 -14.05 32.75
C GLN A 15 32.76 -13.45 33.50
N LEU A 16 33.06 -12.78 34.61
CA LEU A 16 32.18 -11.80 35.23
C LEU A 16 32.04 -10.63 34.24
N LEU A 17 30.94 -10.62 33.50
CA LEU A 17 30.55 -9.50 32.65
C LEU A 17 30.14 -8.32 33.54
N LEU A 18 31.12 -7.49 33.88
CA LEU A 18 30.86 -6.15 34.40
C LEU A 18 30.44 -5.28 33.22
N SER A 19 29.14 -5.22 32.96
CA SER A 19 28.54 -4.32 31.98
C SER A 19 28.90 -2.87 32.33
N ARG A 20 29.79 -2.28 31.55
CA ARG A 20 30.13 -0.86 31.63
C ARG A 20 28.91 -0.07 31.15
N SER A 21 28.08 0.40 32.08
CA SER A 21 27.02 1.37 31.81
C SER A 21 27.64 2.69 31.35
N ALA A 22 27.57 2.97 30.05
CA ALA A 22 27.81 4.31 29.54
C ALA A 22 26.56 5.15 29.80
N SER A 23 26.68 6.07 30.77
CA SER A 23 25.62 6.97 31.20
C SER A 23 25.37 8.08 30.17
N THR A 24 24.27 7.99 29.43
CA THR A 24 23.57 9.13 28.83
C THR A 24 22.06 8.87 28.95
N SER A 25 21.44 9.52 29.94
CA SER A 25 20.00 9.68 30.24
C SER A 25 18.98 8.67 29.64
N SER A 26 18.37 7.89 30.54
CA SER A 26 17.01 7.33 30.54
C SER A 26 16.62 6.17 29.59
N ASN A 27 17.52 5.24 29.28
CA ASN A 27 17.12 3.93 28.76
C ASN A 27 17.40 2.82 29.80
N PRO A 28 16.37 2.20 30.41
CA PRO A 28 16.57 1.15 31.41
C PRO A 28 17.13 -0.16 30.81
N LEU A 29 17.09 -0.33 29.48
CA LEU A 29 17.50 -1.55 28.77
C LEU A 29 18.42 -1.16 27.59
N PRO A 30 19.70 -0.81 27.84
CA PRO A 30 20.63 -0.41 26.79
C PRO A 30 20.95 -1.58 25.84
N PHE A 31 21.09 -1.29 24.55
CA PHE A 31 21.41 -2.31 23.56
C PHE A 31 22.90 -2.69 23.70
N PRO A 32 23.27 -3.99 23.64
CA PRO A 32 24.67 -4.41 23.73
C PRO A 32 25.55 -3.73 22.68
N ALA A 33 26.75 -3.29 23.07
CA ALA A 33 27.66 -2.53 22.20
C ALA A 33 28.57 -3.40 21.33
N HIS A 34 28.61 -4.71 21.56
CA HIS A 34 29.47 -5.63 20.82
C HIS A 34 28.77 -6.14 19.54
N PRO A 35 29.51 -6.57 18.50
CA PRO A 35 28.96 -6.87 17.18
C PRO A 35 27.97 -8.04 17.18
N ASP A 36 28.19 -9.07 18.00
CA ASP A 36 27.38 -10.30 18.02
C ASP A 36 26.75 -10.56 19.40
N PRO A 37 25.66 -9.86 19.76
CA PRO A 37 24.97 -10.09 21.01
C PRO A 37 24.11 -11.35 21.00
N THR A 38 24.25 -12.14 22.06
CA THR A 38 23.40 -13.32 22.24
C THR A 38 21.95 -12.89 22.51
N PRO A 39 20.95 -13.70 22.13
CA PRO A 39 19.54 -13.38 22.38
C PRO A 39 19.23 -13.07 23.84
N GLN A 40 19.87 -13.78 24.77
CA GLN A 40 19.74 -13.58 26.21
C GLN A 40 20.30 -12.23 26.65
N GLN A 41 21.45 -11.83 26.09
CA GLN A 41 22.08 -10.52 26.36
C GLN A 41 21.21 -9.37 25.85
N ILE A 42 20.64 -9.49 24.64
CA ILE A 42 19.71 -8.47 24.10
C ILE A 42 18.51 -8.31 25.03
N PHE A 43 17.97 -9.44 25.53
CA PHE A 43 16.78 -9.44 26.39
C PHE A 43 17.09 -9.11 27.86
N HIS A 44 18.35 -9.09 28.27
CA HIS A 44 18.72 -8.91 29.67
C HIS A 44 17.99 -9.92 30.58
N LEU A 45 17.88 -11.16 30.12
CA LEU A 45 17.21 -12.25 30.81
C LEU A 45 18.19 -13.38 31.08
N PRO A 46 18.06 -14.09 32.22
CA PRO A 46 18.81 -15.32 32.45
C PRO A 46 18.39 -16.40 31.45
N ILE A 47 19.25 -17.39 31.22
CA ILE A 47 18.98 -18.55 30.36
C ILE A 47 17.74 -19.34 30.85
N THR A 48 17.47 -19.29 32.15
CA THR A 48 16.33 -19.95 32.80
C THR A 48 15.01 -19.17 32.74
N ALA A 49 14.97 -18.03 32.03
CA ALA A 49 13.78 -17.19 31.95
C ALA A 49 12.59 -17.91 31.30
N SER A 50 11.39 -17.68 31.83
CA SER A 50 10.18 -18.29 31.28
C SER A 50 9.74 -17.62 29.97
N GLN A 51 8.93 -18.32 29.16
CA GLN A 51 8.35 -17.75 27.94
C GLN A 51 7.49 -16.50 28.21
N LYS A 52 6.87 -16.41 29.40
CA LYS A 52 6.11 -15.24 29.83
C LYS A 52 7.03 -14.03 30.01
N ASP A 53 8.20 -14.23 30.61
CA ASP A 53 9.18 -13.17 30.85
C ASP A 53 9.83 -12.71 29.54
N ILE A 54 10.14 -13.66 28.64
CA ILE A 54 10.64 -13.36 27.29
C ILE A 54 9.62 -12.50 26.53
N LYS A 55 8.33 -12.87 26.55
CA LYS A 55 7.27 -12.10 25.90
C LYS A 55 7.12 -10.71 26.53
N LYS A 56 7.14 -10.60 27.86
CA LYS A 56 7.08 -9.31 28.56
C LYS A 56 8.23 -8.40 28.12
N ARG A 57 9.45 -8.92 28.15
CA ARG A 57 10.65 -8.17 27.79
C ARG A 57 10.69 -7.77 26.32
N TYR A 58 10.17 -8.63 25.43
CA TYR A 58 10.01 -8.29 24.02
C TYR A 58 9.19 -7.01 23.83
N TYR A 59 8.04 -6.89 24.52
CA TYR A 59 7.22 -5.68 24.42
C TYR A 59 7.94 -4.45 24.99
N ASP A 60 8.67 -4.59 26.10
CA ASP A 60 9.47 -3.50 26.67
C ASP A 60 10.49 -2.98 25.65
N LEU A 61 11.26 -3.89 25.04
CA LEU A 61 12.31 -3.55 24.08
C LEU A 61 11.73 -2.97 22.78
N VAL A 62 10.65 -3.55 22.25
CA VAL A 62 9.96 -3.01 21.07
C VAL A 62 9.46 -1.59 21.33
N ARG A 63 8.95 -1.30 22.53
CA ARG A 63 8.50 0.07 22.88
C ARG A 63 9.66 1.07 22.91
N ILE A 64 10.82 0.65 23.41
CA ILE A 64 12.03 1.48 23.54
C ILE A 64 12.69 1.69 22.17
N TYR A 65 12.81 0.64 21.36
CA TYR A 65 13.56 0.63 20.10
C TYR A 65 12.67 0.64 18.85
N HIS A 66 11.39 1.00 18.96
CA HIS A 66 10.54 1.22 17.79
C HIS A 66 11.20 2.28 16.88
N PRO A 67 11.17 2.15 15.54
CA PRO A 67 11.76 3.17 14.65
C PRO A 67 11.21 4.57 14.90
N ASP A 68 9.93 4.70 15.31
CA ASP A 68 9.32 5.98 15.64
C ASP A 68 9.59 6.50 17.06
N SER A 69 10.32 5.73 17.89
CA SER A 69 10.57 6.09 19.28
C SER A 69 11.55 7.27 19.39
N PRO A 70 11.48 8.05 20.49
CA PRO A 70 12.42 9.16 20.71
C PRO A 70 13.89 8.70 20.72
N ILE A 71 14.17 7.50 21.24
CA ILE A 71 15.52 6.94 21.32
C ILE A 71 16.06 6.64 19.91
N SER A 72 15.23 6.07 19.05
CA SER A 72 15.59 5.74 17.67
C SER A 72 15.91 6.97 16.82
N ARG A 73 15.25 8.11 17.08
CA ARG A 73 15.54 9.38 16.41
C ARG A 73 16.95 9.90 16.70
N VAL A 74 17.51 9.58 17.85
CA VAL A 74 18.84 10.06 18.28
C VAL A 74 19.98 9.24 17.65
N VAL A 75 19.80 7.93 17.47
CA VAL A 75 20.86 7.03 16.94
C VAL A 75 20.87 6.88 15.42
N GLY A 76 19.90 7.47 14.73
CA GLY A 76 19.75 7.40 13.27
C GLY A 76 18.93 6.19 12.80
N PRO A 77 18.30 6.30 11.61
CA PRO A 77 17.29 5.34 11.14
C PRO A 77 17.87 3.94 10.88
N GLU A 78 19.09 3.86 10.34
CA GLU A 78 19.78 2.59 10.05
C GLU A 78 20.04 1.78 11.32
N VAL A 79 20.60 2.43 12.35
CA VAL A 79 20.92 1.78 13.63
C VAL A 79 19.64 1.37 14.37
N ALA A 80 18.61 2.20 14.33
CA ALA A 80 17.31 1.87 14.91
C ALA A 80 16.70 0.61 14.25
N HIS A 81 16.71 0.54 12.92
CA HIS A 81 16.22 -0.63 12.18
C HIS A 81 17.03 -1.88 12.48
N ALA A 82 18.36 -1.80 12.50
CA ALA A 82 19.23 -2.92 12.82
C ALA A 82 18.95 -3.47 14.23
N ARG A 83 18.79 -2.59 15.23
CA ARG A 83 18.44 -2.98 16.61
C ARG A 83 17.06 -3.62 16.69
N PHE A 84 16.08 -3.06 16.00
CA PHE A 84 14.71 -3.60 15.96
C PHE A 84 14.68 -5.01 15.35
N GLN A 85 15.41 -5.22 14.26
CA GLN A 85 15.57 -6.54 13.64
C GLN A 85 16.24 -7.55 14.58
N ALA A 86 17.32 -7.14 15.26
CA ALA A 86 18.03 -8.00 16.21
C ALA A 86 17.16 -8.41 17.41
N ILE A 87 16.28 -7.53 17.90
CA ILE A 87 15.30 -7.86 18.95
C ILE A 87 14.31 -8.93 18.45
N GLY A 88 13.81 -8.78 17.22
CA GLY A 88 12.90 -9.73 16.60
C GLY A 88 13.53 -11.11 16.36
N SER A 89 14.76 -11.16 15.86
CA SER A 89 15.49 -12.41 15.63
C SER A 89 15.77 -13.14 16.95
N ALA A 90 16.23 -12.41 17.97
CA ALA A 90 16.46 -12.94 19.31
C ALA A 90 15.19 -13.53 19.94
N TYR A 91 14.04 -12.85 19.79
CA TYR A 91 12.76 -13.35 20.27
C TYR A 91 12.38 -14.70 19.64
N ASN A 92 12.61 -14.86 18.34
CA ASN A 92 12.33 -16.11 17.64
C ASN A 92 13.20 -17.26 18.13
N VAL A 93 14.50 -17.01 18.36
CA VAL A 93 15.43 -18.01 18.92
C VAL A 93 14.99 -18.44 20.32
N LEU A 94 14.68 -17.49 21.21
CA LEU A 94 14.30 -17.77 22.59
C LEU A 94 12.94 -18.47 22.72
N ARG A 95 12.03 -18.30 21.75
CA ARG A 95 10.74 -19.00 21.73
C ARG A 95 10.81 -20.42 21.17
N GLY A 96 12.02 -20.96 20.97
CA GLY A 96 12.21 -22.33 20.48
C GLY A 96 11.96 -22.51 18.97
N LYS A 97 11.90 -21.41 18.20
CA LYS A 97 11.95 -21.46 16.73
C LYS A 97 13.40 -21.35 16.28
N SER A 98 14.29 -22.10 16.93
CA SER A 98 15.68 -22.17 16.51
C SER A 98 15.78 -23.14 15.31
N PRO A 99 16.58 -22.80 14.29
CA PRO A 99 16.92 -23.70 13.19
C PRO A 99 17.58 -25.03 13.59
N GLN A 100 18.06 -25.16 14.83
CA GLN A 100 19.09 -26.14 15.19
C GLN A 100 18.59 -27.48 15.74
N ALA A 101 17.28 -27.70 15.90
CA ALA A 101 16.79 -28.94 16.51
C ALA A 101 16.51 -30.10 15.53
N VAL A 102 16.50 -29.88 14.21
CA VAL A 102 16.27 -30.95 13.22
C VAL A 102 16.96 -30.59 11.91
N GLY A 103 18.01 -31.35 11.57
CA GLY A 103 18.48 -31.61 10.20
C GLY A 103 19.01 -30.41 9.39
N GLU A 104 20.26 -30.53 8.97
CA GLU A 104 20.88 -29.93 7.78
C GLU A 104 19.87 -29.45 6.71
N GLU A 105 19.56 -28.16 6.71
CA GLU A 105 18.91 -27.42 5.62
C GLU A 105 19.33 -25.96 5.81
N PRO A 106 19.84 -25.25 4.78
CA PRO A 106 20.23 -23.85 4.90
C PRO A 106 18.97 -23.00 5.11
N ARG A 107 18.56 -22.86 6.38
CA ARG A 107 17.33 -22.13 6.72
C ARG A 107 17.55 -20.65 6.37
N PRO A 108 16.69 -20.06 5.54
CA PRO A 108 16.93 -18.74 4.95
C PRO A 108 17.11 -17.69 6.05
N GLN A 109 18.23 -16.98 5.97
CA GLN A 109 18.53 -15.83 6.81
C GLN A 109 17.34 -14.87 6.76
N TYR A 110 16.73 -14.55 7.91
CA TYR A 110 15.47 -13.79 7.96
C TYR A 110 15.57 -12.42 7.27
N ASN A 111 16.76 -11.82 7.19
CA ASN A 111 17.00 -10.59 6.41
C ASN A 111 17.00 -10.84 4.90
N ASP A 112 17.49 -12.00 4.45
CA ASP A 112 17.46 -12.39 3.05
C ASP A 112 16.06 -12.89 2.65
N LEU A 113 15.33 -13.53 3.57
CA LEU A 113 13.93 -13.90 3.38
C LEU A 113 12.99 -12.68 3.41
N ASN A 114 13.24 -11.68 4.26
CA ASN A 114 12.44 -10.46 4.29
C ASN A 114 12.75 -9.57 3.08
N THR A 115 14.01 -9.49 2.64
CA THR A 115 14.40 -8.83 1.38
C THR A 115 13.87 -9.57 0.15
N ALA A 116 13.99 -10.90 0.11
CA ALA A 116 13.48 -11.74 -0.97
C ALA A 116 11.95 -11.77 -0.99
N MET A 117 11.27 -11.80 0.17
CA MET A 117 9.82 -11.64 0.24
C MET A 117 9.39 -10.23 -0.14
N TRP A 118 10.14 -9.19 0.21
CA TRP A 118 9.82 -7.83 -0.23
C TRP A 118 9.96 -7.71 -1.75
N LYS A 119 11.03 -8.26 -2.33
CA LYS A 119 11.27 -8.32 -3.78
C LYS A 119 10.27 -9.22 -4.52
N ALA A 120 9.87 -10.35 -3.95
CA ALA A 120 8.85 -11.25 -4.48
C ALA A 120 7.44 -10.65 -4.36
N ARG A 121 7.14 -9.95 -3.25
CA ARG A 121 5.88 -9.23 -3.05
C ARG A 121 5.78 -7.98 -3.91
N GLN A 122 6.90 -7.35 -4.26
CA GLN A 122 6.94 -6.27 -5.24
C GLN A 122 6.61 -6.78 -6.65
N ARG A 123 7.08 -7.99 -7.02
CA ARG A 123 6.68 -8.67 -8.26
C ARG A 123 5.19 -9.03 -8.24
N GLN A 124 4.68 -9.63 -7.16
CA GLN A 124 3.24 -9.88 -7.03
C GLN A 124 2.40 -8.59 -7.00
N ARG A 125 2.91 -7.48 -6.47
CA ARG A 125 2.23 -6.18 -6.55
C ARG A 125 2.27 -5.59 -7.95
N ALA A 126 3.33 -5.78 -8.72
CA ALA A 126 3.35 -5.44 -10.14
C ALA A 126 2.42 -6.33 -10.98
N GLU A 127 2.06 -7.52 -10.49
CA GLU A 127 1.06 -8.38 -11.15
C GLU A 127 -0.39 -8.10 -10.67
N LEU A 128 -0.57 -7.69 -9.41
CA LEU A 128 -1.89 -7.39 -8.84
C LEU A 128 -2.37 -5.95 -9.07
N ASN A 129 -1.47 -4.96 -9.15
CA ASN A 129 -1.86 -3.55 -9.39
C ASN A 129 -2.13 -3.22 -10.86
N PHE A 130 -1.76 -4.08 -11.82
CA PHE A 130 -2.02 -3.80 -13.24
C PHE A 130 -3.25 -4.54 -13.79
N GLY A 131 -3.81 -5.52 -13.08
CA GLY A 131 -4.98 -6.28 -13.56
C GLY A 131 -6.32 -5.91 -12.91
N MET A 132 -6.33 -5.59 -11.62
CA MET A 132 -7.60 -5.36 -10.89
C MET A 132 -8.05 -3.90 -10.95
N ASP A 133 -7.11 -2.96 -11.12
CA ASP A 133 -7.41 -1.54 -11.22
C ASP A 133 -7.98 -1.10 -12.57
N GLU A 134 -7.61 -1.75 -13.67
CA GLU A 134 -8.11 -1.33 -15.00
C GLU A 134 -9.58 -1.71 -15.21
N ARG A 135 -10.03 -2.90 -14.76
CA ARG A 135 -11.42 -3.34 -15.00
C ARG A 135 -12.48 -2.53 -14.28
N TRP A 136 -12.22 -2.06 -13.06
CA TRP A 136 -13.16 -1.17 -12.37
C TRP A 136 -13.13 0.23 -12.96
N LYS A 137 -11.95 0.73 -13.37
CA LYS A 137 -11.81 1.99 -14.09
C LYS A 137 -12.51 1.96 -15.43
N GLU A 138 -12.38 0.89 -16.20
CA GLU A 138 -13.11 0.67 -17.45
C GLU A 138 -14.62 0.67 -17.23
N ARG A 139 -15.13 -0.04 -16.22
CA ARG A 139 -16.55 -0.03 -15.88
C ARG A 139 -17.04 1.36 -15.45
N LEU A 140 -16.20 2.13 -14.76
CA LEU A 140 -16.51 3.49 -14.35
C LEU A 140 -16.49 4.46 -15.55
N LEU A 141 -15.53 4.30 -16.45
CA LEU A 141 -15.42 5.10 -17.67
C LEU A 141 -16.58 4.83 -18.63
N VAL A 142 -16.93 3.56 -18.84
CA VAL A 142 -18.12 3.18 -19.61
C VAL A 142 -19.40 3.67 -18.92
N GLY A 143 -19.50 3.52 -17.60
CA GLY A 143 -20.64 4.00 -16.83
C GLY A 143 -20.84 5.51 -16.95
N THR A 144 -19.77 6.29 -16.84
CA THR A 144 -19.82 7.76 -16.98
C THR A 144 -20.15 8.18 -18.42
N MET A 145 -19.59 7.53 -19.43
CA MET A 145 -19.93 7.78 -20.83
C MET A 145 -21.41 7.52 -21.11
N LEU A 146 -21.96 6.38 -20.66
CA LEU A 146 -23.39 6.08 -20.81
C LEU A 146 -24.27 7.08 -20.05
N LEU A 147 -23.87 7.48 -18.84
CA LEU A 147 -24.58 8.48 -18.05
C LEU A 147 -24.68 9.83 -18.79
N THR A 148 -23.59 10.29 -19.40
CA THR A 148 -23.58 11.55 -20.15
C THR A 148 -24.52 11.52 -21.36
N ILE A 149 -24.53 10.39 -22.10
CA ILE A 149 -25.45 10.20 -23.24
C ILE A 149 -26.90 10.19 -22.76
N ALA A 150 -27.22 9.48 -21.68
CA ALA A 150 -28.57 9.41 -21.14
C ALA A 150 -29.07 10.80 -20.67
N ALA A 151 -28.22 11.57 -19.99
CA ALA A 151 -28.55 12.94 -19.57
C ALA A 151 -28.84 13.85 -20.77
N PHE A 152 -28.03 13.77 -21.83
CA PHE A 152 -28.22 14.55 -23.05
C PHE A 152 -29.55 14.20 -23.76
N VAL A 153 -29.88 12.92 -23.86
CA VAL A 153 -31.15 12.46 -24.43
C VAL A 153 -32.32 12.95 -23.57
N ALA A 154 -32.24 12.82 -22.24
CA ALA A 154 -33.28 13.31 -21.33
C ALA A 154 -33.50 14.83 -21.44
N GLN A 155 -32.41 15.62 -21.54
CA GLN A 155 -32.49 17.05 -21.79
C GLN A 155 -33.18 17.36 -23.11
N THR A 156 -32.85 16.62 -24.18
CA THR A 156 -33.47 16.78 -25.51
C THR A 156 -34.96 16.44 -25.51
N PHE A 157 -35.37 15.40 -24.76
CA PHE A 157 -36.79 15.07 -24.61
C PHE A 157 -37.54 16.09 -23.75
N ALA A 158 -36.91 16.61 -22.69
CA ALA A 158 -37.52 17.61 -21.83
C ALA A 158 -37.80 18.92 -22.59
N THR A 159 -36.85 19.42 -23.37
CA THR A 159 -37.05 20.62 -24.19
C THR A 159 -38.15 20.42 -25.23
N ARG A 160 -38.18 19.25 -25.89
CA ARG A 160 -39.23 18.93 -26.87
C ARG A 160 -40.63 18.87 -26.24
N ARG A 161 -40.75 18.32 -25.02
CA ARG A 161 -42.04 18.27 -24.31
C ARG A 161 -42.51 19.65 -23.88
N GLN A 162 -41.59 20.55 -23.50
CA GLN A 162 -41.92 21.93 -23.16
C GLN A 162 -42.44 22.69 -24.38
N ALA A 163 -41.77 22.60 -25.53
CA ALA A 163 -42.20 23.24 -26.77
C ALA A 163 -43.60 22.75 -27.22
N LEU A 164 -43.88 21.45 -27.12
CA LEU A 164 -45.21 20.91 -27.44
C LEU A 164 -46.29 21.34 -26.43
N ALA A 165 -45.94 21.44 -25.14
CA ALA A 165 -46.88 21.89 -24.12
C ALA A 165 -47.25 23.38 -24.31
N GLU A 166 -46.31 24.21 -24.76
CA GLU A 166 -46.56 25.61 -25.12
C GLU A 166 -47.43 25.71 -26.37
N ALA A 167 -47.12 24.96 -27.44
CA ALA A 167 -47.93 24.94 -28.66
C ALA A 167 -49.39 24.50 -28.41
N VAL A 168 -49.61 23.53 -27.51
CA VAL A 168 -50.97 23.08 -27.13
C VAL A 168 -51.70 24.15 -26.30
N LYS A 169 -50.99 24.85 -25.40
CA LYS A 169 -51.57 25.96 -24.64
C LYS A 169 -51.95 27.12 -25.56
N GLU A 170 -51.09 27.48 -26.51
CA GLU A 170 -51.39 28.50 -27.52
C GLU A 170 -52.56 28.09 -28.41
N ALA A 171 -52.59 26.85 -28.91
CA ALA A 171 -53.70 26.34 -29.71
C ALA A 171 -55.04 26.35 -28.95
N LYS A 172 -55.02 26.12 -27.63
CA LYS A 172 -56.20 26.17 -26.76
C LYS A 172 -56.59 27.60 -26.36
N ALA A 173 -55.62 28.51 -26.29
CA ALA A 173 -55.79 29.92 -25.93
C ALA A 173 -56.10 30.81 -27.14
N GLN A 174 -56.14 30.28 -28.37
CA GLN A 174 -56.73 30.96 -29.52
C GLN A 174 -58.25 30.73 -29.53
N PRO A 175 -59.06 31.66 -28.98
CA PRO A 175 -60.50 31.62 -29.21
C PRO A 175 -60.76 31.83 -30.70
N VAL A 176 -61.52 30.91 -31.29
CA VAL A 176 -62.04 30.96 -32.66
C VAL A 176 -62.86 32.24 -32.83
N THR A 177 -62.18 33.32 -33.19
CA THR A 177 -62.77 34.64 -33.43
C THR A 177 -62.06 35.29 -34.62
N SER A 178 -62.33 34.78 -35.81
CA SER A 178 -63.08 35.53 -36.83
C SER A 178 -62.90 34.92 -38.22
N PRO A 179 -63.97 34.94 -39.03
CA PRO A 179 -63.94 34.53 -40.42
C PRO A 179 -63.34 35.62 -41.30
N MET A 180 -63.17 35.27 -42.59
CA MET A 180 -63.02 36.15 -43.75
C MET A 180 -61.57 36.53 -44.10
N VAL A 181 -61.08 36.00 -45.22
CA VAL A 181 -61.10 36.68 -46.52
C VAL A 181 -60.33 35.80 -47.52
N LEU A 182 -61.04 35.36 -48.54
CA LEU A 182 -60.48 34.95 -49.83
C LEU A 182 -59.70 36.15 -50.39
N GLN A 183 -58.37 36.13 -50.30
CA GLN A 183 -57.52 36.98 -51.13
C GLN A 183 -56.57 36.10 -51.92
N GLY A 184 -57.02 35.73 -53.12
CA GLY A 184 -56.12 35.27 -54.15
C GLY A 184 -55.23 36.41 -54.62
N SER A 185 -53.95 36.11 -54.85
CA SER A 185 -53.14 36.59 -55.97
C SER A 185 -51.71 36.07 -55.77
N ARG A 186 -51.30 35.11 -56.60
CA ARG A 186 -50.38 35.35 -57.72
C ARG A 186 -48.98 35.79 -57.27
N HIS A 187 -48.09 34.80 -57.15
CA HIS A 187 -46.71 34.89 -57.61
C HIS A 187 -46.26 33.45 -57.93
N ARG A 188 -46.63 32.88 -59.08
CA ARG A 188 -46.05 33.07 -60.43
C ARG A 188 -44.50 33.02 -60.40
N ARG A 189 -44.04 31.80 -60.68
CA ARG A 189 -42.98 31.39 -61.64
C ARG A 189 -41.56 31.93 -61.47
N ASP A 190 -40.66 31.04 -61.88
CA ASP A 190 -39.23 31.21 -62.09
C ASP A 190 -38.49 31.10 -60.73
N GLU A 191 -37.73 30.05 -60.40
CA GLU A 191 -36.62 29.50 -61.16
C GLU A 191 -36.47 27.99 -60.95
N GLU A 192 -36.94 27.24 -61.95
CA GLU A 192 -36.35 25.97 -62.35
C GLU A 192 -35.22 26.33 -63.32
N ARG A 193 -33.95 26.20 -62.92
CA ARG A 193 -32.79 25.85 -63.77
C ARG A 193 -31.44 26.10 -63.08
N LEU A 194 -30.52 25.18 -63.36
CA LEU A 194 -29.06 25.18 -63.11
C LEU A 194 -28.67 24.86 -61.65
N THR A 195 -27.91 23.81 -61.34
CA THR A 195 -27.10 22.90 -62.16
C THR A 195 -26.76 21.69 -61.30
N ALA A 196 -26.76 20.53 -61.96
CA ALA A 196 -26.40 19.23 -61.45
C ALA A 196 -24.90 19.14 -61.05
N PRO A 197 -24.49 18.07 -60.34
CA PRO A 197 -23.14 17.88 -59.81
C PRO A 197 -22.20 17.37 -60.92
N ASP A 198 -20.97 17.89 -60.95
CA ASP A 198 -19.90 17.34 -61.77
C ASP A 198 -18.92 16.59 -60.87
N GLY A 199 -18.67 15.35 -61.24
CA GLY A 199 -17.74 14.44 -60.60
C GLY A 199 -16.40 14.41 -61.32
N ASP A 200 -15.48 13.64 -60.72
CA ASP A 200 -14.17 13.21 -61.23
C ASP A 200 -13.10 14.31 -61.41
N VAL A 201 -11.95 14.17 -60.72
CA VAL A 201 -10.69 13.70 -61.33
C VAL A 201 -9.79 13.12 -60.22
N GLN A 202 -9.11 12.03 -60.60
CA GLN A 202 -8.06 11.22 -59.97
C GLN A 202 -7.01 11.94 -59.12
#